data_AF-A0A7N6BLS9-F1
#
_entry.id   AF-A0A7N6BLS9-F1
#
_cell.length_a   1.000
_cell.length_b   1.000
_cell.length_c   1.000
_cell.angle_alpha   90.00
_cell.angle_beta   90.00
_cell.angle_gamma   90.00
#
_symmetry.space_group_name_H-M   'P 1'
#
loop_
_entity.id
_entity.type
_entity.pdbx_description
1 polymer ?
#
loop_
_entity_poly.entity_id
_entity_poly.type
_entity_poly.pdbx_seq_one_letter_code
_entity_poly.pdbx_strand_id
1 'polypeptide(L)'
;FRESKSTAERCRLCVLRVQVGNTILIIFVSFFGSRVHRPRFIGAGALLACLASLLMALPHFLSGLYDYTDRISSASSDNSSGLCQSGSSITSLTSNQSCSHQDNPAQQGVYPLLLLGQLLLGIGAVPIQPFGISYIDDYASKKNSPLYLGILLAMTSIGPALGFISGAAMLRIYVDFDKLPEDEIKLEHKDLRWVGAWWLGFLVASCLLFLTALPYLFFPRTMSKEVSKNSSVSIFVQDAAEDVERKLLCLIILISLTVLLCPAGFPRIALRTLRSPIYLLVVLAQVNLAALLSGLATFMAKFIERQFSQTISFSNMMIGAVGIPMAVLGTVLGGVLMRRLNLSVSGASRLCTTAIMLCLFSALPLLFIGCPTQNVAGVVSSGSDVSLCSSECQCPEEAFNPVCGSDGIEFRSPCHAGCKTMELDANYKVTNYTQCECVGGLKFATPGTCGSGCSHLLHPFLVLLGATAFIAAFSQTPSCMMILRTVATEDKSFAVGVQYMLFRVLAFMPGPVLYGSVIDTTCILWGKKCGKHTSCRYYNLDSFRQRFLGLMVVFVCGGLLCFLLTIVVLRRRAGQQDQQLGSKGGYELVNEKKKTENVSSKEKEIMGIKT
;
A
#
# COMPACT_ATOMS: atom_id res chain seq x y z
N PHE A 1 8.54 17.87 -5.08
CA PHE A 1 8.36 16.41 -5.25
C PHE A 1 8.29 15.92 -6.72
N ARG A 2 8.35 16.77 -7.76
CA ARG A 2 8.12 16.34 -9.16
C ARG A 2 9.31 16.48 -10.12
N GLU A 3 10.48 16.91 -9.65
CA GLU A 3 11.63 17.17 -10.51
C GLU A 3 12.77 16.17 -10.25
N SER A 4 13.22 15.49 -11.32
CA SER A 4 14.32 14.50 -11.38
C SER A 4 13.98 13.03 -11.06
N LYS A 5 14.52 12.12 -11.90
CA LYS A 5 14.52 10.66 -11.72
C LYS A 5 15.23 10.27 -10.40
N SER A 6 16.17 11.11 -9.95
CA SER A 6 16.80 11.07 -8.62
C SER A 6 15.79 11.24 -7.47
N THR A 7 14.73 12.03 -7.66
CA THR A 7 13.69 12.26 -6.65
C THR A 7 12.71 11.10 -6.55
N ALA A 8 12.42 10.41 -7.66
CA ALA A 8 11.66 9.16 -7.66
C ALA A 8 12.48 8.00 -7.02
N GLU A 9 13.79 7.91 -7.30
CA GLU A 9 14.70 6.99 -6.60
C GLU A 9 14.81 7.29 -5.11
N ARG A 10 14.93 8.57 -4.72
CA ARG A 10 14.93 9.00 -3.31
C ARG A 10 13.59 8.68 -2.62
N CYS A 11 12.45 8.89 -3.29
CA CYS A 11 11.14 8.47 -2.77
C CYS A 11 11.04 6.95 -2.61
N ARG A 12 11.55 6.17 -3.57
CA ARG A 12 11.66 4.71 -3.48
C ARG A 12 12.52 4.29 -2.28
N LEU A 13 13.65 4.97 -2.06
CA LEU A 13 14.56 4.75 -0.93
C LEU A 13 13.96 5.16 0.42
N CYS A 14 13.05 6.14 0.44
CA CYS A 14 12.28 6.56 1.63
C CYS A 14 11.23 5.52 2.02
N VAL A 15 10.43 5.04 1.07
CA VAL A 15 9.44 3.98 1.32
C VAL A 15 10.11 2.68 1.77
N LEU A 16 11.27 2.35 1.19
CA LEU A 16 12.07 1.20 1.64
C LEU A 16 12.49 1.34 3.10
N ARG A 17 12.84 2.54 3.57
CA ARG A 17 13.39 2.75 4.92
C ARG A 17 12.37 2.57 6.05
N VAL A 18 11.12 3.00 5.86
CA VAL A 18 10.01 2.66 6.78
C VAL A 18 9.90 1.15 6.93
N GLN A 19 10.07 0.42 5.81
CA GLN A 19 9.93 -1.02 5.77
C GLN A 19 11.16 -1.72 6.38
N VAL A 20 12.38 -1.19 6.21
CA VAL A 20 13.61 -1.74 6.79
C VAL A 20 13.56 -1.75 8.33
N GLY A 21 13.22 -0.61 8.95
CA GLY A 21 13.12 -0.52 10.42
C GLY A 21 12.06 -1.46 11.00
N ASN A 22 10.91 -1.56 10.33
CA ASN A 22 9.84 -2.46 10.71
C ASN A 22 10.26 -3.94 10.56
N THR A 23 10.90 -4.31 9.45
CA THR A 23 11.28 -5.70 9.12
C THR A 23 12.25 -6.31 10.13
N ILE A 24 13.21 -5.52 10.62
CA ILE A 24 14.19 -6.01 11.60
C ILE A 24 13.52 -6.26 12.95
N LEU A 25 12.69 -5.32 13.41
CA LEU A 25 12.11 -5.35 14.76
C LEU A 25 10.86 -6.21 14.89
N ILE A 26 10.13 -6.46 13.79
CA ILE A 26 8.87 -7.22 13.84
C ILE A 26 9.05 -8.63 14.36
N ILE A 27 10.16 -9.30 14.06
CA ILE A 27 10.37 -10.68 14.51
C ILE A 27 10.66 -10.71 16.02
N PHE A 28 11.49 -9.77 16.51
CA PHE A 28 11.80 -9.66 17.93
C PHE A 28 10.57 -9.30 18.75
N VAL A 29 9.84 -8.25 18.36
CA VAL A 29 8.62 -7.82 19.06
C VAL A 29 7.56 -8.92 19.03
N SER A 30 7.35 -9.58 17.89
CA SER A 30 6.35 -10.64 17.77
C SER A 30 6.69 -11.89 18.60
N PHE A 31 7.99 -12.21 18.77
CA PHE A 31 8.45 -13.30 19.63
C PHE A 31 8.10 -13.07 21.11
N PHE A 32 8.22 -11.85 21.60
CA PHE A 32 7.86 -11.51 22.98
C PHE A 32 6.35 -11.37 23.21
N GLY A 33 5.52 -11.48 22.17
CA GLY A 33 4.08 -11.21 22.23
C GLY A 33 3.28 -12.03 23.26
N SER A 34 3.64 -13.29 23.50
CA SER A 34 2.98 -14.12 24.53
C SER A 34 3.41 -13.79 25.96
N ARG A 35 4.49 -13.01 26.13
CA ARG A 35 5.15 -12.74 27.42
C ARG A 35 4.91 -11.31 27.92
N VAL A 36 4.54 -10.40 27.03
CA VAL A 36 4.37 -8.96 27.34
C VAL A 36 2.91 -8.56 27.51
N HIS A 37 2.71 -7.36 28.07
CA HIS A 37 1.41 -6.72 28.13
C HIS A 37 1.03 -6.14 26.76
N ARG A 38 0.48 -6.98 25.86
CA ARG A 38 0.19 -6.65 24.44
C ARG A 38 -0.47 -5.26 24.23
N PRO A 39 -1.58 -4.88 24.91
CA PRO A 39 -2.19 -3.57 24.71
C PRO A 39 -1.28 -2.37 25.00
N ARG A 40 -0.49 -2.41 26.08
CA ARG A 40 0.44 -1.32 26.44
C ARG A 40 1.55 -1.15 25.41
N PHE A 41 2.03 -2.25 24.81
CA PHE A 41 2.99 -2.18 23.71
C PHE A 41 2.38 -1.57 22.44
N ILE A 42 1.10 -1.84 22.15
CA ILE A 42 0.38 -1.19 21.06
C ILE A 42 0.28 0.33 21.34
N GLY A 43 -0.10 0.73 22.56
CA GLY A 43 -0.16 2.14 22.96
C GLY A 43 1.20 2.84 22.89
N ALA A 44 2.27 2.21 23.39
CA ALA A 44 3.63 2.75 23.30
C ALA A 44 4.10 2.90 21.84
N GLY A 45 3.81 1.91 20.99
CA GLY A 45 4.09 1.99 19.54
C GLY A 45 3.33 3.13 18.85
N ALA A 46 2.07 3.34 19.22
CA ALA A 46 1.25 4.44 18.70
C ALA A 46 1.76 5.82 19.14
N LEU A 47 2.23 5.97 20.39
CA LEU A 47 2.89 7.20 20.86
C LEU A 47 4.20 7.47 20.11
N LEU A 48 4.99 6.43 19.83
CA LEU A 48 6.19 6.56 19.01
C LEU A 48 5.86 6.98 17.57
N ALA A 49 4.80 6.42 16.98
CA ALA A 49 4.29 6.82 15.67
C ALA A 49 3.76 8.27 15.64
N CYS A 50 3.17 8.73 16.74
CA CYS A 50 2.77 10.13 16.93
C CYS A 50 3.99 11.06 16.90
N LEU A 51 5.02 10.78 17.69
CA LEU A 51 6.27 11.55 17.70
C LEU A 51 6.94 11.55 16.31
N ALA A 52 6.97 10.40 15.65
CA ALA A 52 7.48 10.25 14.30
C ALA A 52 6.75 11.14 13.28
N SER A 53 5.41 11.22 13.38
CA SER A 53 4.59 12.05 12.49
C SER A 53 4.85 13.55 12.70
N LEU A 54 5.02 14.00 13.95
CA LEU A 54 5.43 15.39 14.24
C LEU A 54 6.81 15.71 13.65
N LEU A 55 7.74 14.77 13.77
CA LEU A 55 9.08 14.91 13.19
C LEU A 55 9.05 15.03 11.67
N MET A 56 8.08 14.38 11.01
CA MET A 56 7.88 14.49 9.56
C MET A 56 7.22 15.81 9.12
N ALA A 57 6.48 16.49 9.99
CA ALA A 57 5.91 17.82 9.72
C ALA A 57 6.93 18.95 9.91
N LEU A 58 7.88 18.77 10.84
CA LEU A 58 8.90 19.76 11.23
C LEU A 58 9.71 20.40 10.08
N PRO A 59 10.10 19.68 9.00
CA PRO A 59 10.74 20.26 7.81
C PRO A 59 10.12 21.54 7.25
N HIS A 60 8.79 21.63 7.19
CA HIS A 60 8.10 22.79 6.59
C HIS A 60 8.35 24.08 7.38
N PHE A 61 8.37 23.96 8.70
CA PHE A 61 8.59 25.07 9.63
C PHE A 61 10.06 25.50 9.68
N LEU A 62 10.98 24.63 9.27
CA LEU A 62 12.42 24.93 9.18
C LEU A 62 12.83 25.44 7.79
N SER A 63 12.05 25.16 6.75
CA SER A 63 12.31 25.60 5.38
C SER A 63 11.73 26.99 5.09
N GLY A 64 12.47 27.78 4.30
CA GLY A 64 11.97 29.04 3.73
C GLY A 64 10.82 28.85 2.73
N LEU A 65 10.37 29.95 2.14
CA LEU A 65 9.28 29.98 1.15
C LEU A 65 9.57 29.07 -0.06
N TYR A 66 8.53 28.44 -0.59
CA TYR A 66 8.59 27.63 -1.80
C TYR A 66 8.90 28.51 -3.02
N ASP A 67 10.13 28.40 -3.50
CA ASP A 67 10.58 29.09 -4.71
C ASP A 67 10.17 28.30 -5.95
N TYR A 68 9.39 28.93 -6.82
CA TYR A 68 8.99 28.40 -8.12
C TYR A 68 9.39 29.40 -9.22
N THR A 69 9.86 28.88 -10.36
CA THR A 69 10.36 29.74 -11.44
C THR A 69 9.21 30.50 -12.08
N ASP A 70 9.02 31.74 -11.68
CA ASP A 70 7.92 32.61 -12.12
C ASP A 70 8.17 33.24 -13.49
N ARG A 71 8.89 32.57 -14.41
CA ARG A 71 9.28 33.15 -15.72
C ARG A 71 8.11 33.27 -16.68
N ILE A 72 7.22 34.21 -16.39
CA ILE A 72 6.66 35.18 -17.32
C ILE A 72 6.98 36.55 -16.69
N SER A 73 7.94 37.23 -17.29
CA SER A 73 8.53 38.51 -16.91
C SER A 73 7.50 39.56 -16.45
N SER A 74 7.57 39.97 -15.18
CA SER A 74 6.95 41.21 -14.70
C SER A 74 8.01 42.21 -14.23
N ALA A 75 8.93 42.57 -15.12
CA ALA A 75 9.72 43.82 -15.10
C ALA A 75 10.78 43.81 -16.23
N SER A 76 10.34 43.76 -17.49
CA SER A 76 11.03 44.32 -18.66
C SER A 76 10.34 43.79 -19.91
N SER A 77 10.00 44.71 -20.79
CA SER A 77 9.42 44.53 -22.11
C SER A 77 10.41 43.90 -23.09
N ASP A 78 11.00 42.75 -22.75
CA ASP A 78 11.83 41.97 -23.67
C ASP A 78 11.81 40.47 -23.31
N ASN A 79 11.54 39.65 -24.32
CA ASN A 79 11.70 38.19 -24.42
C ASN A 79 10.58 37.28 -23.87
N SER A 80 9.68 36.94 -24.81
CA SER A 80 8.74 35.81 -24.84
C SER A 80 9.44 34.45 -24.75
N SER A 81 9.92 34.08 -23.56
CA SER A 81 10.74 32.87 -23.32
C SER A 81 10.06 31.50 -23.52
N GLY A 82 8.92 31.43 -24.20
CA GLY A 82 8.22 30.18 -24.53
C GLY A 82 7.49 30.14 -25.88
N LEU A 83 7.51 31.23 -26.67
CA LEU A 83 6.91 31.33 -28.01
C LEU A 83 7.98 31.12 -29.10
N CYS A 84 7.54 30.80 -30.31
CA CYS A 84 8.45 30.70 -31.45
C CYS A 84 8.94 32.09 -31.87
N GLN A 85 10.25 32.29 -31.88
CA GLN A 85 10.90 33.48 -32.42
C GLN A 85 11.80 33.08 -33.60
N SER A 86 11.53 33.62 -34.77
CA SER A 86 12.37 33.43 -35.96
C SER A 86 13.56 34.41 -35.91
N GLY A 87 14.78 33.89 -35.79
CA GLY A 87 15.99 34.59 -36.25
C GLY A 87 16.38 35.92 -35.58
N SER A 88 16.17 36.11 -34.27
CA SER A 88 16.95 37.13 -33.54
C SER A 88 18.21 36.47 -32.97
N SER A 89 19.37 37.05 -33.25
CA SER A 89 20.67 36.68 -32.66
C SER A 89 20.62 36.85 -31.13
N ILE A 90 20.01 35.91 -30.43
CA ILE A 90 20.16 35.77 -29.00
C ILE A 90 21.56 35.23 -28.84
N THR A 91 22.51 36.14 -28.58
CA THR A 91 23.78 35.81 -27.95
C THR A 91 23.45 34.76 -26.92
N SER A 92 24.03 33.58 -27.05
CA SER A 92 23.88 32.48 -26.09
C SER A 92 24.41 32.97 -24.74
N LEU A 93 23.62 33.75 -24.03
CA LEU A 93 23.50 33.66 -22.60
C LEU A 93 23.05 32.22 -22.43
N THR A 94 24.06 31.35 -22.34
CA THR A 94 23.96 30.05 -21.71
C THR A 94 22.91 30.25 -20.66
N SER A 95 21.76 29.63 -20.84
CA SER A 95 20.87 29.47 -19.72
C SER A 95 21.80 28.86 -18.68
N ASN A 96 22.18 29.64 -17.69
CA ASN A 96 22.54 29.15 -16.37
C ASN A 96 21.25 28.50 -15.87
N GLN A 97 20.80 27.44 -16.57
CA GLN A 97 20.07 26.35 -15.99
C GLN A 97 20.98 25.99 -14.83
N SER A 98 20.44 26.23 -13.65
CA SER A 98 20.96 25.90 -12.34
C SER A 98 21.29 24.40 -12.28
N CYS A 99 22.35 24.01 -12.99
CA CYS A 99 23.08 22.77 -12.89
C CYS A 99 24.33 23.02 -12.02
N SER A 100 24.42 24.18 -11.36
CA SER A 100 25.21 24.32 -10.14
C SER A 100 24.58 23.40 -9.09
N HIS A 101 25.37 22.41 -8.66
CA HIS A 101 25.16 21.71 -7.39
C HIS A 101 25.29 22.73 -6.24
N GLN A 102 24.34 23.65 -6.13
CA GLN A 102 24.17 24.43 -4.91
C GLN A 102 23.39 23.51 -3.96
N ASP A 103 24.15 22.65 -3.27
CA ASP A 103 23.69 22.01 -2.06
C ASP A 103 23.38 23.13 -1.07
N ASN A 104 22.14 23.62 -1.12
CA ASN A 104 21.66 24.66 -0.23
C ASN A 104 21.84 24.11 1.21
N PRO A 105 22.53 24.79 2.13
CA PRO A 105 22.83 24.26 3.47
C PRO A 105 21.56 23.90 4.26
N ALA A 106 20.42 24.54 3.94
CA ALA A 106 19.10 24.19 4.46
C ALA A 106 18.61 22.78 4.06
N GLN A 107 19.01 22.26 2.90
CA GLN A 107 18.61 20.92 2.44
C GLN A 107 19.37 19.79 3.18
N GLN A 108 20.51 20.10 3.78
CA GLN A 108 21.41 19.12 4.39
C GLN A 108 20.91 18.64 5.77
N GLY A 109 20.18 19.47 6.52
CA GLY A 109 19.56 19.11 7.80
C GLY A 109 18.12 18.58 7.70
N VAL A 110 17.36 19.03 6.71
CA VAL A 110 15.91 18.74 6.59
C VAL A 110 15.63 17.31 6.07
N TYR A 111 16.45 16.81 5.16
CA TYR A 111 16.25 15.47 4.59
C TYR A 111 16.51 14.33 5.61
N PRO A 112 17.59 14.33 6.42
CA PRO A 112 17.79 13.35 7.49
C PRO A 112 16.65 13.30 8.51
N LEU A 113 16.01 14.43 8.80
CA LEU A 113 14.89 14.53 9.74
C LEU A 113 13.66 13.75 9.27
N LEU A 114 13.31 13.89 7.98
CA LEU A 114 12.25 13.10 7.34
C LEU A 114 12.56 11.59 7.39
N LEU A 115 13.83 11.23 7.19
CA LEU A 115 14.27 9.84 7.22
C LEU A 115 14.18 9.25 8.62
N LEU A 116 14.56 10.01 9.65
CA LEU A 116 14.44 9.59 11.04
C LEU A 116 12.97 9.42 11.44
N GLY A 117 12.09 10.34 11.03
CA GLY A 117 10.64 10.23 11.26
C GLY A 117 10.08 8.96 10.63
N GLN A 118 10.43 8.67 9.38
CA GLN A 118 10.01 7.45 8.69
C GLN A 118 10.49 6.16 9.37
N LEU A 119 11.73 6.15 9.88
CA LEU A 119 12.27 5.01 10.61
C LEU A 119 11.48 4.79 11.91
N LEU A 120 11.28 5.84 12.71
CA LEU A 120 10.53 5.78 13.97
C LEU A 120 9.07 5.37 13.76
N LEU A 121 8.43 5.85 12.69
CA LEU A 121 7.09 5.43 12.30
C LEU A 121 7.05 3.93 11.99
N GLY A 122 8.06 3.43 11.27
CA GLY A 122 8.24 2.01 10.99
C GLY A 122 8.33 1.17 12.25
N ILE A 123 9.09 1.63 13.26
CA ILE A 123 9.27 0.98 14.57
C ILE A 123 7.97 1.01 15.38
N GLY A 124 7.30 2.16 15.48
CA GLY A 124 6.06 2.32 16.24
C GLY A 124 4.90 1.50 15.69
N ALA A 125 4.89 1.22 14.38
CA ALA A 125 3.86 0.41 13.73
C ALA A 125 4.02 -1.11 13.96
N VAL A 126 5.18 -1.58 14.40
CA VAL A 126 5.51 -3.01 14.56
C VAL A 126 4.50 -3.78 15.43
N PRO A 127 4.22 -3.38 16.68
CA PRO A 127 3.38 -4.18 17.59
C PRO A 127 1.89 -4.20 17.21
N ILE A 128 1.42 -3.23 16.40
CA ILE A 128 -0.01 -2.95 16.21
C ILE A 128 -0.74 -4.16 15.62
N GLN A 129 -0.28 -4.68 14.47
CA GLN A 129 -0.97 -5.78 13.78
C GLN A 129 -0.76 -7.14 14.46
N PRO A 130 0.48 -7.58 14.76
CA PRO A 130 0.70 -8.91 15.31
C PRO A 130 0.04 -9.09 16.68
N PHE A 131 0.10 -8.08 17.55
CA PHE A 131 -0.52 -8.16 18.87
C PHE A 131 -2.02 -7.91 18.82
N GLY A 132 -2.51 -7.02 17.95
CA GLY A 132 -3.95 -6.78 17.80
C GLY A 132 -4.71 -8.04 17.34
N ILE A 133 -4.21 -8.68 16.28
CA ILE A 133 -4.81 -9.91 15.72
C ILE A 133 -4.77 -11.04 16.74
N SER A 134 -3.61 -11.30 17.35
CA SER A 134 -3.47 -12.41 18.29
C SER A 134 -4.25 -12.18 19.59
N TYR A 135 -4.31 -10.95 20.10
CA TYR A 135 -5.05 -10.63 21.31
C TYR A 135 -6.56 -10.83 21.11
N ILE A 136 -7.13 -10.36 19.99
CA ILE A 136 -8.56 -10.57 19.70
C ILE A 136 -8.88 -12.06 19.54
N ASP A 137 -8.05 -12.82 18.82
CA ASP A 137 -8.28 -14.25 18.59
C ASP A 137 -8.15 -15.11 19.86
N ASP A 138 -7.30 -14.72 20.81
CA ASP A 138 -7.10 -15.46 22.06
C ASP A 138 -8.31 -15.38 23.01
N TYR A 139 -9.02 -14.24 23.01
CA TYR A 139 -10.17 -13.99 23.89
C TYR A 139 -11.54 -14.21 23.22
N ALA A 140 -11.62 -14.16 21.89
CA ALA A 140 -12.85 -14.43 21.16
C ALA A 140 -13.19 -15.93 21.11
N SER A 141 -14.49 -16.23 21.04
CA SER A 141 -14.93 -17.61 20.79
C SER A 141 -14.53 -18.06 19.37
N LYS A 142 -14.26 -19.36 19.18
CA LYS A 142 -13.85 -19.93 17.87
C LYS A 142 -14.84 -19.62 16.73
N LYS A 143 -16.11 -19.40 17.06
CA LYS A 143 -17.19 -19.03 16.14
C LYS A 143 -17.19 -17.54 15.80
N ASN A 144 -16.94 -16.66 16.76
CA ASN A 144 -17.00 -15.20 16.57
C ASN A 144 -15.66 -14.57 16.16
N SER A 145 -14.53 -15.22 16.45
CA SER A 145 -13.18 -14.76 16.07
C SER A 145 -13.07 -14.32 14.59
N PRO A 146 -13.53 -15.09 13.59
CA PRO A 146 -13.46 -14.68 12.18
C PRO A 146 -14.16 -13.35 11.88
N LEU A 147 -15.27 -13.05 12.57
CA LEU A 147 -15.97 -11.79 12.38
C LEU A 147 -15.20 -10.63 13.00
N TYR A 148 -14.71 -10.78 14.23
CA TYR A 148 -13.94 -9.72 14.91
C TYR A 148 -12.64 -9.41 14.16
N LEU A 149 -11.95 -10.43 13.65
CA LEU A 149 -10.78 -10.23 12.80
C LEU A 149 -11.14 -9.64 11.42
N GLY A 150 -12.29 -10.01 10.85
CA GLY A 150 -12.81 -9.36 9.66
C GLY A 150 -13.04 -7.86 9.85
N ILE A 151 -13.64 -7.47 10.98
CA ILE A 151 -13.84 -6.06 11.35
C ILE A 151 -12.49 -5.37 11.58
N LEU A 152 -11.55 -6.00 12.29
CA LEU A 152 -10.21 -5.44 12.52
C LEU A 152 -9.48 -5.16 11.19
N LEU A 153 -9.46 -6.14 10.28
CA LEU A 153 -8.81 -6.02 8.97
C LEU A 153 -9.53 -5.02 8.05
N ALA A 154 -10.84 -4.86 8.20
CA ALA A 154 -11.62 -3.85 7.51
C ALA A 154 -11.28 -2.44 8.02
N MET A 155 -11.23 -2.23 9.34
CA MET A 155 -10.85 -0.93 9.94
C MET A 155 -9.43 -0.51 9.56
N THR A 156 -8.50 -1.46 9.44
CA THR A 156 -7.13 -1.16 9.01
C THR A 156 -7.05 -0.76 7.53
N SER A 157 -8.04 -1.15 6.73
CA SER A 157 -8.19 -0.73 5.32
C SER A 157 -8.91 0.62 5.19
N ILE A 158 -9.79 1.00 6.13
CA ILE A 158 -10.43 2.32 6.18
C ILE A 158 -9.40 3.44 6.42
N GLY A 159 -8.38 3.19 7.23
CA GLY A 159 -7.30 4.17 7.49
C GLY A 159 -6.70 4.76 6.20
N PRO A 160 -6.21 3.93 5.26
CA PRO A 160 -5.81 4.38 3.93
C PRO A 160 -6.87 5.18 3.16
N ALA A 161 -8.16 4.81 3.23
CA ALA A 161 -9.24 5.58 2.57
C ALA A 161 -9.30 7.02 3.10
N LEU A 162 -9.32 7.17 4.42
CA LEU A 162 -9.29 8.48 5.09
C LEU A 162 -7.99 9.23 4.77
N GLY A 163 -6.87 8.52 4.63
CA GLY A 163 -5.59 9.10 4.20
C GLY A 163 -5.61 9.62 2.76
N PHE A 164 -6.19 8.88 1.80
CA PHE A 164 -6.33 9.34 0.42
C PHE A 164 -7.29 10.52 0.29
N ILE A 165 -8.41 10.50 1.02
CA ILE A 165 -9.41 11.59 1.01
C ILE A 165 -8.84 12.84 1.66
N SER A 166 -8.27 12.71 2.87
CA SER A 166 -7.65 13.86 3.56
C SER A 166 -6.44 14.38 2.77
N GLY A 167 -5.58 13.51 2.24
CA GLY A 167 -4.49 13.89 1.34
C GLY A 167 -4.97 14.62 0.09
N ALA A 168 -6.06 14.18 -0.54
CA ALA A 168 -6.66 14.87 -1.69
C ALA A 168 -7.19 16.27 -1.33
N ALA A 169 -7.71 16.46 -0.10
CA ALA A 169 -8.14 17.76 0.41
C ALA A 169 -6.93 18.67 0.70
N MET A 170 -5.90 18.17 1.39
CA MET A 170 -4.69 18.95 1.70
C MET A 170 -3.91 19.34 0.44
N LEU A 171 -3.97 18.52 -0.62
CA LEU A 171 -3.37 18.85 -1.92
C LEU A 171 -4.06 20.02 -2.63
N ARG A 172 -5.28 20.40 -2.21
CA ARG A 172 -6.00 21.59 -2.68
C ARG A 172 -5.71 22.84 -1.85
N ILE A 173 -4.75 22.80 -0.92
CA ILE A 173 -4.34 23.97 -0.15
C ILE A 173 -2.89 24.27 -0.53
N TYR A 174 -2.55 25.51 -0.82
CA TYR A 174 -1.18 25.88 -1.23
C TYR A 174 -0.18 25.59 -0.10
N VAL A 175 1.04 25.16 -0.43
CA VAL A 175 2.03 24.67 0.56
C VAL A 175 2.39 25.69 1.64
N ASP A 176 2.52 26.98 1.27
CA ASP A 176 2.91 28.08 2.16
C ASP A 176 1.73 29.03 2.45
N PHE A 177 0.49 28.51 2.49
CA PHE A 177 -0.68 29.30 2.89
C PHE A 177 -0.57 29.88 4.31
N ASP A 178 0.32 29.32 5.15
CA ASP A 178 0.63 29.80 6.49
C ASP A 178 1.61 30.98 6.52
N LYS A 179 2.30 31.24 5.41
CA LYS A 179 3.37 32.27 5.30
C LYS A 179 3.01 33.41 4.35
N LEU A 180 2.10 33.19 3.40
CA LEU A 180 1.69 34.16 2.39
C LEU A 180 0.19 34.48 2.51
N PRO A 181 -0.23 35.74 2.32
CA PRO A 181 -1.63 36.11 2.24
C PRO A 181 -2.24 35.67 0.90
N GLU A 182 -3.57 35.43 0.86
CA GLU A 182 -4.25 34.81 -0.30
C GLU A 182 -4.09 35.58 -1.62
N ASP A 183 -3.94 36.90 -1.55
CA ASP A 183 -3.77 37.82 -2.67
C ASP A 183 -2.40 37.70 -3.36
N GLU A 184 -1.38 37.18 -2.68
CA GLU A 184 -0.06 36.92 -3.26
C GLU A 184 0.04 35.54 -3.95
N ILE A 185 -0.96 34.67 -3.76
CA ILE A 185 -1.00 33.32 -4.35
C ILE A 185 -1.58 33.38 -5.76
N LYS A 186 -0.72 33.61 -6.76
CA LYS A 186 -1.10 33.70 -8.18
C LYS A 186 -1.35 32.35 -8.87
N LEU A 187 -1.17 31.23 -8.17
CA LEU A 187 -1.22 29.88 -8.73
C LEU A 187 -2.61 29.26 -8.54
N GLU A 188 -3.15 28.64 -9.59
CA GLU A 188 -4.36 27.80 -9.49
C GLU A 188 -4.00 26.34 -9.20
N HIS A 189 -4.92 25.60 -8.57
CA HIS A 189 -4.79 24.16 -8.28
C HIS A 189 -4.54 23.26 -9.51
N LYS A 190 -4.81 23.75 -10.72
CA LYS A 190 -4.56 23.03 -11.99
C LYS A 190 -3.16 23.28 -12.54
N ASP A 191 -2.42 24.24 -12.01
CA ASP A 191 -1.07 24.57 -12.44
C ASP A 191 -0.10 23.43 -12.10
N LEU A 192 0.82 23.14 -13.02
CA LEU A 192 1.86 22.14 -12.85
C LEU A 192 2.85 22.50 -11.72
N ARG A 193 2.97 23.79 -11.39
CA ARG A 193 3.83 24.33 -10.33
C ARG A 193 3.22 24.24 -8.93
N TRP A 194 1.93 23.93 -8.82
CA TRP A 194 1.23 23.85 -7.54
C TRP A 194 1.79 22.72 -6.66
N VAL A 195 2.19 23.07 -5.43
CA VAL A 195 2.52 22.11 -4.38
C VAL A 195 1.52 22.30 -3.25
N GLY A 196 0.86 21.21 -2.88
CA GLY A 196 -0.13 21.23 -1.80
C GLY A 196 0.49 21.16 -0.40
N ALA A 197 -0.29 21.54 0.62
CA ALA A 197 0.08 21.55 2.04
C ALA A 197 0.26 20.14 2.64
N TRP A 198 1.30 19.45 2.19
CA TRP A 198 1.60 18.05 2.54
C TRP A 198 1.89 17.84 4.04
N TRP A 199 2.43 18.85 4.73
CA TRP A 199 2.81 18.80 6.15
C TRP A 199 1.61 18.78 7.09
N LEU A 200 0.50 19.40 6.67
CA LEU A 200 -0.71 19.53 7.47
C LEU A 200 -1.34 18.17 7.80
N GLY A 201 -1.26 17.22 6.85
CA GLY A 201 -1.73 15.85 7.05
C GLY A 201 -1.01 15.12 8.19
N PHE A 202 0.29 15.38 8.39
CA PHE A 202 1.07 14.76 9.47
C PHE A 202 0.69 15.28 10.86
N LEU A 203 0.33 16.56 10.97
CA LEU A 203 -0.14 17.15 12.23
C LEU A 203 -1.50 16.58 12.63
N VAL A 204 -2.45 16.52 11.69
CA VAL A 204 -3.78 15.91 11.92
C VAL A 204 -3.63 14.44 12.31
N ALA A 205 -2.79 13.68 11.60
CA ALA A 205 -2.53 12.28 11.91
C ALA A 205 -1.90 12.09 13.30
N SER A 206 -0.95 12.95 13.68
CA SER A 206 -0.32 12.92 15.01
C SER A 206 -1.34 13.13 16.12
N CYS A 207 -2.22 14.13 15.99
CA CYS A 207 -3.27 14.40 16.98
C CYS A 207 -4.20 13.19 17.16
N LEU A 208 -4.67 12.60 16.05
CA LEU A 208 -5.53 11.41 16.09
C LEU A 208 -4.82 10.19 16.69
N LEU A 209 -3.54 9.97 16.36
CA LEU A 209 -2.75 8.89 16.94
C LEU A 209 -2.55 9.07 18.45
N PHE A 210 -2.30 10.29 18.91
CA PHE A 210 -2.17 10.59 20.34
C PHE A 210 -3.47 10.25 21.09
N LEU A 211 -4.61 10.76 20.60
CA LEU A 211 -5.92 10.51 21.21
C LEU A 211 -6.28 9.02 21.24
N THR A 212 -5.98 8.29 20.17
CA THR A 212 -6.27 6.85 20.07
C THR A 212 -5.27 5.98 20.84
N ALA A 213 -4.06 6.46 21.15
CA ALA A 213 -3.07 5.73 21.94
C ALA A 213 -3.42 5.67 23.43
N LEU A 214 -4.06 6.71 23.99
CA LEU A 214 -4.35 6.81 25.42
C LEU A 214 -5.21 5.64 25.96
N PRO A 215 -6.33 5.25 25.32
CA PRO A 215 -7.14 4.12 25.80
C PRO A 215 -6.38 2.79 25.90
N TYR A 216 -5.40 2.55 25.02
CA TYR A 216 -4.63 1.30 25.04
C TYR A 216 -3.75 1.14 26.29
N LEU A 217 -3.38 2.25 26.95
CA LEU A 217 -2.58 2.21 28.18
C LEU A 217 -3.38 1.70 29.39
N PHE A 218 -4.69 1.91 29.36
CA PHE A 218 -5.63 1.48 30.42
C PHE A 218 -6.22 0.10 30.18
N PHE A 219 -6.01 -0.50 29.02
CA PHE A 219 -6.59 -1.80 28.68
C PHE A 219 -5.96 -2.93 29.52
N PRO A 220 -6.73 -3.92 30.00
CA PRO A 220 -6.21 -4.99 30.86
C PRO A 220 -5.29 -5.97 30.12
N ARG A 221 -4.35 -6.59 30.85
CA ARG A 221 -3.42 -7.60 30.32
C ARG A 221 -4.16 -8.82 29.78
N THR A 222 -5.20 -9.26 30.49
CA THR A 222 -6.00 -10.44 30.19
C THR A 222 -7.48 -10.08 30.26
N MET A 223 -8.27 -10.62 29.32
CA MET A 223 -9.73 -10.53 29.35
C MET A 223 -10.33 -11.91 29.66
N SER A 224 -11.56 -11.93 30.17
CA SER A 224 -12.31 -13.18 30.27
C SER A 224 -12.59 -13.72 28.87
N LYS A 225 -12.33 -15.01 28.66
CA LYS A 225 -12.60 -15.65 27.38
C LYS A 225 -14.10 -15.74 27.14
N GLU A 226 -14.55 -15.42 25.93
CA GLU A 226 -15.97 -15.54 25.56
C GLU A 226 -16.40 -17.02 25.67
N VAL A 227 -17.23 -17.33 26.68
CA VAL A 227 -17.71 -18.69 26.91
C VAL A 227 -18.75 -19.05 25.84
N SER A 228 -18.43 -20.04 25.01
CA SER A 228 -19.41 -20.70 24.17
C SER A 228 -20.39 -21.44 25.08
N LYS A 229 -21.71 -21.25 24.90
CA LYS A 229 -22.80 -21.89 25.66
C LYS A 229 -22.75 -23.44 25.74
N ASN A 230 -21.79 -24.11 25.09
CA ASN A 230 -21.64 -25.57 25.05
C ASN A 230 -20.34 -26.11 25.68
N SER A 231 -19.59 -25.35 26.48
CA SER A 231 -18.36 -25.88 27.10
C SER A 231 -18.12 -25.27 28.48
N SER A 232 -18.96 -25.63 29.44
CA SER A 232 -18.72 -25.41 30.85
C SER A 232 -18.18 -26.69 31.49
N VAL A 233 -17.33 -26.50 32.51
CA VAL A 233 -16.75 -27.51 33.43
C VAL A 233 -15.36 -28.04 33.01
N SER A 234 -14.30 -27.28 33.34
CA SER A 234 -13.01 -27.84 33.84
C SER A 234 -11.86 -26.81 34.04
N ILE A 235 -12.00 -25.54 33.67
CA ILE A 235 -10.82 -24.64 33.57
C ILE A 235 -10.44 -23.91 34.87
N PHE A 236 -11.34 -23.78 35.85
CA PHE A 236 -11.16 -22.81 36.94
C PHE A 236 -10.14 -23.16 38.05
N VAL A 237 -9.54 -24.36 38.07
CA VAL A 237 -8.69 -24.78 39.22
C VAL A 237 -7.19 -24.74 38.92
N GLN A 238 -6.75 -24.66 37.66
CA GLN A 238 -5.32 -24.74 37.31
C GLN A 238 -4.59 -23.37 37.27
N ASP A 239 -5.31 -22.26 37.08
CA ASP A 239 -4.73 -20.96 36.70
C ASP A 239 -4.04 -20.18 37.84
N ALA A 240 -4.28 -20.53 39.12
CA ALA A 240 -3.77 -19.75 40.25
C ALA A 240 -2.30 -20.05 40.62
N ALA A 241 -1.80 -21.24 40.30
CA ALA A 241 -0.44 -21.66 40.68
C ALA A 241 0.63 -21.20 39.67
N GLU A 242 0.29 -21.07 38.38
CA GLU A 242 1.23 -20.68 37.32
C GLU A 242 1.52 -19.16 37.25
N ASP A 243 0.73 -18.31 37.91
CA ASP A 243 0.83 -16.84 37.77
C ASP A 243 1.91 -16.22 38.68
N VAL A 244 2.31 -16.93 39.74
CA VAL A 244 3.38 -16.49 40.67
C VAL A 244 4.77 -16.79 40.09
N GLU A 245 4.96 -17.97 39.50
CA GLU A 245 6.23 -18.37 38.86
C GLU A 245 6.55 -17.49 37.63
N ARG A 246 5.51 -17.07 36.90
CA ARG A 246 5.61 -16.20 35.71
C ARG A 246 5.98 -14.75 36.03
N LYS A 247 5.58 -14.23 37.20
CA LYS A 247 5.93 -12.87 37.67
C LYS A 247 7.40 -12.77 38.07
N LEU A 248 7.94 -13.80 38.72
CA LEU A 248 9.34 -13.84 39.13
C LEU A 248 10.28 -13.97 37.91
N LEU A 249 9.89 -14.77 36.92
CA LEU A 249 10.64 -14.91 35.66
C LEU A 249 10.62 -13.63 34.81
N CYS A 250 9.54 -12.85 34.86
CA CYS A 250 9.39 -11.61 34.09
C CYS A 250 10.29 -10.48 34.60
N LEU A 251 10.54 -10.42 35.91
CA LEU A 251 11.46 -9.45 36.51
C LEU A 251 12.92 -9.75 36.11
N ILE A 252 13.27 -11.04 36.01
CA ILE A 252 14.60 -11.51 35.58
C ILE A 252 14.84 -11.22 34.08
N ILE A 253 13.81 -11.38 33.23
CA ILE A 253 13.89 -11.08 31.79
C ILE A 253 14.04 -9.57 31.52
N LEU A 254 13.44 -8.71 32.35
CA LEU A 254 13.54 -7.26 32.21
C LEU A 254 14.97 -6.75 32.47
N ILE A 255 15.72 -7.42 33.35
CA ILE A 255 17.11 -7.10 33.69
C ILE A 255 18.10 -7.66 32.64
N SER A 256 17.71 -8.71 31.90
CA SER A 256 18.53 -9.36 30.87
C SER A 256 18.57 -8.62 29.52
N LEU A 257 17.97 -7.42 29.43
CA LEU A 257 17.83 -6.64 28.20
C LEU A 257 19.17 -6.06 27.66
N THR A 258 20.30 -6.31 28.30
CA THR A 258 21.59 -5.68 27.95
C THR A 258 22.68 -6.65 27.49
N VAL A 259 22.43 -7.97 27.41
CA VAL A 259 23.48 -8.95 27.07
C VAL A 259 23.03 -9.89 25.95
N LEU A 260 23.44 -9.54 24.73
CA LEU A 260 24.14 -10.45 23.81
C LEU A 260 23.37 -11.70 23.31
N LEU A 261 22.97 -11.66 22.03
CA LEU A 261 22.65 -12.79 21.14
C LEU A 261 21.54 -13.75 21.60
N CYS A 262 20.57 -14.01 20.72
CA CYS A 262 19.62 -15.13 20.87
C CYS A 262 19.85 -16.19 19.78
N PRO A 263 20.84 -17.13 19.90
CA PRO A 263 21.16 -18.04 18.79
C PRO A 263 20.51 -19.43 18.82
N ALA A 264 19.94 -19.92 19.93
CA ALA A 264 19.61 -21.35 20.01
C ALA A 264 18.11 -21.71 19.86
N GLY A 265 17.19 -20.94 20.46
CA GLY A 265 15.75 -21.27 20.48
C GLY A 265 14.93 -20.59 19.38
N PHE A 266 15.26 -19.34 19.07
CA PHE A 266 14.59 -18.51 18.07
C PHE A 266 14.60 -19.11 16.64
N PRO A 267 15.74 -19.52 16.07
CA PRO A 267 15.76 -20.09 14.73
C PRO A 267 15.01 -21.43 14.65
N ARG A 268 14.96 -22.21 15.74
CA ARG A 268 14.22 -23.49 15.76
C ARG A 268 12.71 -23.29 15.64
N ILE A 269 12.13 -22.32 16.36
CA ILE A 269 10.69 -22.00 16.29
C ILE A 269 10.33 -21.35 14.96
N ALA A 270 11.18 -20.43 14.47
CA ALA A 270 11.06 -19.84 13.14
C ALA A 270 11.07 -20.91 12.03
N LEU A 271 12.05 -21.82 12.06
CA LEU A 271 12.19 -22.89 11.09
C LEU A 271 11.05 -23.91 11.19
N ARG A 272 10.58 -24.25 12.40
CA ARG A 272 9.41 -25.11 12.60
C ARG A 272 8.15 -24.52 11.95
N THR A 273 7.93 -23.22 12.13
CA THR A 273 6.77 -22.50 11.59
C THR A 273 6.85 -22.44 10.06
N LEU A 274 7.99 -22.06 9.51
CA LEU A 274 8.22 -21.97 8.06
C LEU A 274 8.22 -23.34 7.36
N ARG A 275 8.55 -24.41 8.07
CA ARG A 275 8.53 -25.79 7.54
C ARG A 275 7.12 -26.38 7.46
N SER A 276 6.10 -25.71 8.03
CA SER A 276 4.71 -26.11 7.83
C SER A 276 4.25 -25.73 6.42
N PRO A 277 3.98 -26.70 5.52
CA PRO A 277 3.68 -26.43 4.11
C PRO A 277 2.39 -25.64 3.93
N ILE A 278 1.38 -25.85 4.80
CA ILE A 278 0.11 -25.12 4.72
C ILE A 278 0.30 -23.65 5.08
N TYR A 279 1.05 -23.37 6.16
CA TYR A 279 1.34 -22.00 6.58
C TYR A 279 2.10 -21.26 5.47
N LEU A 280 3.17 -21.85 4.95
CA LEU A 280 4.01 -21.22 3.92
C LEU A 280 3.23 -20.93 2.63
N LEU A 281 2.42 -21.88 2.14
CA LEU A 281 1.62 -21.70 0.93
C LEU A 281 0.57 -20.60 1.10
N VAL A 282 -0.12 -20.54 2.24
CA VAL A 282 -1.12 -19.49 2.52
C VAL A 282 -0.45 -18.13 2.65
N VAL A 283 0.70 -18.05 3.32
CA VAL A 283 1.47 -16.79 3.42
C VAL A 283 1.97 -16.35 2.04
N LEU A 284 2.47 -17.26 1.20
CA LEU A 284 2.91 -16.93 -0.15
C LEU A 284 1.74 -16.47 -1.05
N ALA A 285 0.55 -17.07 -0.89
CA ALA A 285 -0.66 -16.59 -1.55
C ALA A 285 -0.98 -15.14 -1.15
N GLN A 286 -0.91 -14.85 0.15
CA GLN A 286 -1.12 -13.52 0.69
C GLN A 286 -0.01 -12.53 0.31
N VAL A 287 1.24 -12.97 0.15
CA VAL A 287 2.35 -12.14 -0.38
C VAL A 287 2.03 -11.69 -1.80
N ASN A 288 1.51 -12.58 -2.66
CA ASN A 288 1.10 -12.20 -4.01
C ASN A 288 -0.01 -11.14 -3.99
N LEU A 289 -1.03 -11.32 -3.14
CA LEU A 289 -2.10 -10.32 -2.96
C LEU A 289 -1.57 -9.00 -2.38
N ALA A 290 -0.61 -9.04 -1.46
CA ALA A 290 0.02 -7.86 -0.91
C ALA A 290 0.89 -7.13 -1.94
N ALA A 291 1.58 -7.85 -2.83
CA ALA A 291 2.39 -7.28 -3.90
C ALA A 291 1.52 -6.58 -4.93
N LEU A 292 0.38 -7.20 -5.28
CA LEU A 292 -0.70 -6.58 -6.04
C LEU A 292 -1.15 -5.27 -5.37
N LEU A 293 -1.57 -5.32 -4.11
CA LEU A 293 -2.07 -4.16 -3.38
C LEU A 293 -1.02 -3.03 -3.32
N SER A 294 0.24 -3.37 -3.07
CA SER A 294 1.33 -2.41 -3.00
C SER A 294 1.54 -1.65 -4.32
N GLY A 295 1.45 -2.35 -5.45
CA GLY A 295 1.57 -1.74 -6.79
C GLY A 295 0.41 -0.81 -7.10
N LEU A 296 -0.82 -1.29 -6.91
CA LEU A 296 -2.02 -0.50 -7.14
C LEU A 296 -2.08 0.72 -6.21
N ALA A 297 -1.80 0.57 -4.91
CA ALA A 297 -1.82 1.68 -3.97
C ALA A 297 -0.82 2.79 -4.33
N THR A 298 0.32 2.45 -4.95
CA THR A 298 1.36 3.44 -5.28
C THR A 298 1.09 4.15 -6.61
N PHE A 299 0.61 3.43 -7.62
CA PHE A 299 0.58 3.93 -9.00
C PHE A 299 -0.81 3.99 -9.64
N MET A 300 -1.86 3.48 -9.00
CA MET A 300 -3.21 3.50 -9.60
C MET A 300 -3.71 4.92 -9.86
N ALA A 301 -3.42 5.88 -8.98
CA ALA A 301 -3.81 7.27 -9.19
C ALA A 301 -3.18 7.86 -10.46
N LYS A 302 -1.89 7.58 -10.67
CA LYS A 302 -1.14 7.95 -11.87
C LYS A 302 -1.64 7.19 -13.10
N PHE A 303 -2.01 5.93 -12.94
CA PHE A 303 -2.62 5.14 -14.00
C PHE A 303 -3.91 5.79 -14.48
N ILE A 304 -4.83 6.15 -13.58
CA ILE A 304 -6.09 6.82 -13.93
C ILE A 304 -5.85 8.23 -14.50
N GLU A 305 -4.90 8.99 -13.92
CA GLU A 305 -4.49 10.31 -14.43
C GLU A 305 -4.09 10.23 -15.91
N ARG A 306 -3.27 9.24 -16.29
CA ARG A 306 -2.73 9.11 -17.65
C ARG A 306 -3.68 8.39 -18.60
N GLN A 307 -4.35 7.34 -18.15
CA GLN A 307 -5.21 6.52 -19.01
C GLN A 307 -6.53 7.22 -19.37
N PHE A 308 -7.04 8.12 -18.52
CA PHE A 308 -8.34 8.78 -18.72
C PHE A 308 -8.25 10.32 -18.67
N SER A 309 -7.04 10.88 -18.73
CA SER A 309 -6.76 12.32 -18.69
C SER A 309 -7.43 13.05 -17.52
N GLN A 310 -7.47 12.40 -16.35
CA GLN A 310 -8.08 12.95 -15.13
C GLN A 310 -7.05 13.63 -14.22
N THR A 311 -7.51 14.49 -13.32
CA THR A 311 -6.63 15.11 -12.32
C THR A 311 -6.21 14.11 -11.23
N ILE A 312 -5.02 14.30 -10.64
CA ILE A 312 -4.54 13.43 -9.55
C ILE A 312 -5.48 13.46 -8.34
N SER A 313 -6.03 14.63 -7.99
CA SER A 313 -6.97 14.79 -6.87
C SER A 313 -8.24 13.95 -7.11
N PHE A 314 -8.81 14.01 -8.31
CA PHE A 314 -9.97 13.19 -8.67
C PHE A 314 -9.65 11.69 -8.63
N SER A 315 -8.51 11.26 -9.19
CA SER A 315 -8.09 9.86 -9.17
C SER A 315 -7.91 9.31 -7.75
N ASN A 316 -7.23 10.08 -6.87
CA ASN A 316 -7.07 9.72 -5.46
C ASN A 316 -8.42 9.66 -4.73
N MET A 317 -9.32 10.59 -5.02
CA MET A 317 -10.68 10.61 -4.46
C MET A 317 -11.47 9.36 -4.86
N MET A 318 -11.42 8.93 -6.14
CA MET A 318 -12.12 7.71 -6.57
C MET A 318 -11.54 6.44 -5.95
N ILE A 319 -10.22 6.35 -5.82
CA ILE A 319 -9.58 5.21 -5.13
C ILE A 319 -10.02 5.17 -3.65
N GLY A 320 -10.02 6.32 -2.97
CA GLY A 320 -10.40 6.44 -1.57
C GLY A 320 -11.90 6.27 -1.30
N ALA A 321 -12.76 6.77 -2.17
CA ALA A 321 -14.22 6.79 -1.98
C ALA A 321 -14.93 5.55 -2.54
N VAL A 322 -14.37 4.89 -3.55
CA VAL A 322 -15.00 3.73 -4.20
C VAL A 322 -14.16 2.47 -4.01
N GLY A 323 -12.89 2.50 -4.39
CA GLY A 323 -12.03 1.31 -4.39
C GLY A 323 -11.84 0.70 -2.99
N ILE A 324 -11.44 1.51 -2.02
CA ILE A 324 -11.14 1.03 -0.67
C ILE A 324 -12.40 0.60 0.10
N PRO A 325 -13.53 1.35 0.09
CA PRO A 325 -14.76 0.89 0.74
C PRO A 325 -15.28 -0.44 0.19
N MET A 326 -15.14 -0.69 -1.11
CA MET A 326 -15.48 -1.99 -1.71
C MET A 326 -14.58 -3.10 -1.17
N ALA A 327 -13.28 -2.86 -0.99
CA ALA A 327 -12.38 -3.82 -0.34
C ALA A 327 -12.78 -4.08 1.13
N VAL A 328 -13.11 -3.03 1.90
CA VAL A 328 -13.58 -3.11 3.29
C VAL A 328 -14.83 -4.00 3.40
N LEU A 329 -15.82 -3.79 2.52
CA LEU A 329 -17.03 -4.59 2.49
C LEU A 329 -16.73 -6.07 2.19
N GLY A 330 -15.80 -6.33 1.26
CA GLY A 330 -15.33 -7.68 0.93
C GLY A 330 -14.72 -8.38 2.14
N THR A 331 -13.79 -7.73 2.83
CA THR A 331 -13.11 -8.28 4.02
C THR A 331 -14.10 -8.62 5.13
N VAL A 332 -15.04 -7.73 5.46
CA VAL A 332 -16.07 -8.00 6.47
C VAL A 332 -16.95 -9.18 6.05
N LEU A 333 -17.39 -9.21 4.79
CA LEU A 333 -18.24 -10.28 4.28
C LEU A 333 -17.54 -11.65 4.33
N GLY A 334 -16.24 -11.69 4.06
CA GLY A 334 -15.41 -12.90 4.23
C GLY A 334 -15.40 -13.41 5.67
N GLY A 335 -15.30 -12.50 6.65
CA GLY A 335 -15.41 -12.83 8.08
C GLY A 335 -16.81 -13.29 8.49
N VAL A 336 -17.86 -12.62 8.00
CA VAL A 336 -19.27 -13.00 8.24
C VAL A 336 -19.56 -14.40 7.70
N LEU A 337 -19.11 -14.71 6.48
CA LEU A 337 -19.35 -16.02 5.87
C LEU A 337 -18.63 -17.13 6.65
N MET A 338 -17.37 -16.89 7.04
CA MET A 338 -16.60 -17.82 7.89
C MET A 338 -17.31 -18.12 9.22
N ARG A 339 -17.92 -17.11 9.85
CA ARG A 339 -18.71 -17.25 11.09
C ARG A 339 -20.03 -17.98 10.86
N ARG A 340 -20.78 -17.62 9.82
CA ARG A 340 -22.13 -18.18 9.54
C ARG A 340 -22.05 -19.66 9.21
N LEU A 341 -21.08 -20.06 8.40
CA LEU A 341 -20.92 -21.44 7.94
C LEU A 341 -20.00 -22.29 8.84
N ASN A 342 -19.38 -21.71 9.88
CA ASN A 342 -18.40 -22.39 10.74
C ASN A 342 -17.34 -23.17 9.94
N LEU A 343 -16.83 -22.57 8.85
CA LEU A 343 -15.96 -23.28 7.90
C LEU A 343 -14.71 -23.83 8.58
N SER A 344 -14.33 -25.06 8.24
CA SER A 344 -13.04 -25.65 8.63
C SER A 344 -11.90 -25.04 7.80
N VAL A 345 -10.64 -25.40 8.10
CA VAL A 345 -9.48 -24.94 7.30
C VAL A 345 -9.60 -25.37 5.84
N SER A 346 -10.15 -26.56 5.57
CA SER A 346 -10.41 -27.03 4.19
C SER A 346 -11.51 -26.21 3.50
N GLY A 347 -12.60 -25.90 4.22
CA GLY A 347 -13.67 -25.03 3.72
C GLY A 347 -13.18 -23.63 3.40
N ALA A 348 -12.38 -23.03 4.28
CA ALA A 348 -11.75 -21.73 4.07
C ALA A 348 -10.82 -21.73 2.84
N SER A 349 -10.02 -22.77 2.66
CA SER A 349 -9.14 -22.90 1.49
C SER A 349 -9.95 -22.95 0.18
N ARG A 350 -11.06 -23.70 0.13
CA ARG A 350 -11.94 -23.73 -1.05
C ARG A 350 -12.55 -22.37 -1.33
N LEU A 351 -13.01 -21.68 -0.29
CA LEU A 351 -13.56 -20.35 -0.39
C LEU A 351 -12.56 -19.34 -0.96
N CYS A 352 -11.31 -19.35 -0.47
CA CYS A 352 -10.24 -18.51 -1.02
C CYS A 352 -9.98 -18.82 -2.49
N THR A 353 -9.85 -20.10 -2.86
CA THR A 353 -9.65 -20.49 -4.26
C THR A 353 -10.79 -20.02 -5.16
N THR A 354 -12.05 -20.19 -4.75
CA THR A 354 -13.20 -19.71 -5.53
C THR A 354 -13.22 -18.20 -5.68
N ALA A 355 -12.88 -17.46 -4.62
CA ALA A 355 -12.82 -16.00 -4.66
C ALA A 355 -11.70 -15.51 -5.59
N ILE A 356 -10.49 -16.09 -5.51
CA ILE A 356 -9.38 -15.69 -6.38
C ILE A 356 -9.63 -16.09 -7.85
N MET A 357 -10.28 -17.23 -8.11
CA MET A 357 -10.74 -17.56 -9.47
C MET A 357 -11.71 -16.50 -10.01
N LEU A 358 -12.70 -16.11 -9.21
CA LEU A 358 -13.66 -15.07 -9.59
C LEU A 358 -12.98 -13.71 -9.80
N CYS A 359 -11.99 -13.37 -8.96
CA CYS A 359 -11.16 -12.17 -9.10
C CYS A 359 -10.39 -12.17 -10.42
N LEU A 360 -9.86 -13.32 -10.85
CA LEU A 360 -9.20 -13.44 -12.15
C LEU A 360 -10.18 -13.15 -13.30
N PHE A 361 -11.39 -13.71 -13.26
CA PHE A 361 -12.42 -13.44 -14.26
C PHE A 361 -12.83 -11.96 -14.30
N SER A 362 -12.92 -11.27 -13.16
CA SER A 362 -13.25 -9.85 -13.13
C SER A 362 -12.07 -8.94 -13.49
N ALA A 363 -10.82 -9.39 -13.29
CA ALA A 363 -9.63 -8.61 -13.60
C ALA A 363 -9.28 -8.60 -15.10
N LEU A 364 -9.54 -9.69 -15.84
CA LEU A 364 -9.17 -9.82 -17.25
C LEU A 364 -9.78 -8.73 -18.17
N PRO A 365 -11.08 -8.35 -18.06
CA PRO A 365 -11.64 -7.32 -18.91
C PRO A 365 -11.01 -5.93 -18.70
N LEU A 366 -10.41 -5.66 -17.52
CA LEU A 366 -9.71 -4.39 -17.25
C LEU A 366 -8.53 -4.17 -18.21
N LEU A 367 -7.93 -5.23 -18.77
CA LEU A 367 -6.83 -5.13 -19.73
C LEU A 367 -7.24 -4.48 -21.06
N PHE A 368 -8.52 -4.55 -21.40
CA PHE A 368 -9.06 -4.07 -22.67
C PHE A 368 -9.75 -2.70 -22.55
N ILE A 369 -10.10 -2.29 -21.33
CA ILE A 369 -10.78 -1.01 -21.09
C ILE A 369 -9.75 0.10 -20.86
N GLY A 370 -9.63 1.03 -21.81
CA GLY A 370 -8.95 2.30 -21.61
C GLY A 370 -8.77 3.08 -22.90
N CYS A 371 -8.24 4.29 -22.80
CA CYS A 371 -8.02 5.16 -23.95
C CYS A 371 -6.85 4.72 -24.85
N PRO A 372 -6.94 4.97 -26.17
CA PRO A 372 -5.81 4.83 -27.08
C PRO A 372 -4.75 5.89 -26.79
N THR A 373 -3.50 5.60 -27.18
CA THR A 373 -2.38 6.54 -27.04
C THR A 373 -2.67 7.85 -27.79
N GLN A 374 -2.50 9.00 -27.11
CA GLN A 374 -2.73 10.31 -27.73
C GLN A 374 -1.71 10.59 -28.86
N ASN A 375 -2.18 11.25 -29.92
CA ASN A 375 -1.33 11.70 -31.02
C ASN A 375 -0.58 12.96 -30.62
N VAL A 376 0.71 12.80 -30.33
CA VAL A 376 1.62 13.90 -30.01
C VAL A 376 2.55 14.13 -31.19
N ALA A 377 2.59 15.39 -31.64
CA ALA A 377 3.42 15.82 -32.77
C ALA A 377 4.91 15.56 -32.48
N GLY A 378 5.60 14.88 -33.40
CA GLY A 378 7.04 14.56 -33.28
C GLY A 378 7.40 13.42 -32.33
N VAL A 379 6.42 12.75 -31.71
CA VAL A 379 6.65 11.62 -30.78
C VAL A 379 5.95 10.33 -31.24
N VAL A 380 4.69 10.42 -31.66
CA VAL A 380 3.89 9.27 -32.13
C VAL A 380 3.59 9.39 -33.62
N SER A 381 3.30 10.61 -34.08
CA SER A 381 3.17 10.92 -35.50
C SER A 381 4.47 11.54 -35.99
N SER A 382 5.33 10.71 -36.59
CA SER A 382 6.49 11.16 -37.37
C SER A 382 6.03 11.72 -38.71
N GLY A 383 5.26 12.80 -38.69
CA GLY A 383 5.05 13.62 -39.87
C GLY A 383 6.31 14.45 -40.11
N SER A 384 6.98 14.25 -41.24
CA SER A 384 8.10 15.07 -41.72
C SER A 384 7.78 16.58 -41.67
N ASP A 385 6.51 16.94 -41.78
CA ASP A 385 6.02 18.32 -41.84
C ASP A 385 6.11 19.06 -40.49
N VAL A 386 6.00 18.35 -39.36
CA VAL A 386 6.06 18.98 -38.02
C VAL A 386 7.49 19.43 -37.70
N SER A 387 8.49 18.61 -38.02
CA SER A 387 9.91 18.95 -37.82
C SER A 387 10.38 20.07 -38.74
N LEU A 388 9.80 20.20 -39.93
CA LEU A 388 10.13 21.28 -40.88
C LEU A 388 9.53 22.62 -40.43
N CYS A 389 8.28 22.61 -39.96
CA CYS A 389 7.61 23.83 -39.52
C CYS A 389 8.27 24.46 -38.28
N SER A 390 8.62 23.66 -37.27
CA SER A 390 9.23 24.20 -36.05
C SER A 390 10.73 24.46 -36.19
N SER A 391 11.35 24.17 -37.35
CA SER A 391 12.81 24.26 -37.53
C SER A 391 13.32 25.71 -37.50
N GLU A 392 12.48 26.68 -37.87
CA GLU A 392 12.78 28.11 -37.74
C GLU A 392 12.75 28.60 -36.28
N CYS A 393 12.14 27.82 -35.39
CA CYS A 393 12.04 28.11 -33.97
C CYS A 393 13.20 27.41 -33.23
N GLN A 394 14.11 28.15 -32.60
CA GLN A 394 15.17 27.57 -31.75
C GLN A 394 14.61 27.13 -30.38
N CYS A 395 13.64 26.21 -30.38
CA CYS A 395 12.95 25.78 -29.18
C CYS A 395 13.87 24.92 -28.29
N PRO A 396 14.01 25.23 -26.99
CA PRO A 396 14.85 24.43 -26.10
C PRO A 396 14.27 23.02 -25.91
N GLU A 397 15.14 22.01 -25.95
CA GLU A 397 14.77 20.60 -25.74
C GLU A 397 14.17 20.34 -24.35
N GLU A 398 14.37 21.21 -23.36
CA GLU A 398 13.75 21.07 -22.03
C GLU A 398 12.35 21.69 -21.93
N ALA A 399 11.93 22.55 -22.87
CA ALA A 399 10.64 23.23 -22.82
C ALA A 399 9.49 22.22 -22.76
N PHE A 400 8.61 22.38 -21.77
CA PHE A 400 7.45 21.51 -21.60
C PHE A 400 6.28 22.31 -21.02
N ASN A 401 5.36 22.68 -21.89
CA ASN A 401 4.11 23.35 -21.55
C ASN A 401 3.05 22.92 -22.58
N PRO A 402 2.43 21.75 -22.44
CA PRO A 402 1.63 21.14 -23.50
C PRO A 402 0.47 22.04 -23.93
N VAL A 403 0.22 22.07 -25.24
CA VAL A 403 -0.87 22.82 -25.87
C VAL A 403 -1.62 21.93 -26.87
N CYS A 404 -2.91 22.18 -27.02
CA CYS A 404 -3.74 21.48 -27.98
C CYS A 404 -4.00 22.34 -29.21
N GLY A 405 -3.58 21.87 -30.39
CA GLY A 405 -3.86 22.55 -31.66
C GLY A 405 -5.34 22.48 -32.04
N SER A 406 -5.80 23.41 -32.87
CA SER A 406 -7.15 23.40 -33.44
C SER A 406 -7.45 22.16 -34.30
N ASP A 407 -6.41 21.43 -34.73
CA ASP A 407 -6.46 20.15 -35.44
C ASP A 407 -6.60 18.93 -34.51
N GLY A 408 -6.61 19.14 -33.19
CA GLY A 408 -6.69 18.08 -32.18
C GLY A 408 -5.37 17.34 -31.94
N ILE A 409 -4.25 17.87 -32.44
CA ILE A 409 -2.91 17.32 -32.20
C ILE A 409 -2.27 18.04 -31.00
N GLU A 410 -1.66 17.26 -30.10
CA GLU A 410 -0.98 17.81 -28.92
C GLU A 410 0.50 18.14 -29.23
N PHE A 411 0.91 19.34 -28.86
CA PHE A 411 2.29 19.82 -29.00
C PHE A 411 2.95 19.98 -27.63
N ARG A 412 4.28 19.77 -27.59
CA ARG A 412 5.06 19.80 -26.35
C ARG A 412 5.14 21.18 -25.69
N SER A 413 5.15 22.24 -26.49
CA SER A 413 5.13 23.62 -26.03
C SER A 413 4.55 24.54 -27.10
N PRO A 414 4.16 25.78 -26.75
CA PRO A 414 3.73 26.77 -27.74
C PRO A 414 4.81 27.04 -28.81
N CYS A 415 6.09 27.05 -28.43
CA CYS A 415 7.21 27.15 -29.37
C CYS A 415 7.23 25.99 -30.38
N HIS A 416 7.06 24.75 -29.92
CA HIS A 416 7.04 23.58 -30.82
C HIS A 416 5.79 23.54 -31.72
N ALA A 417 4.73 24.26 -31.36
CA ALA A 417 3.56 24.49 -32.21
C ALA A 417 3.76 25.65 -33.20
N GLY A 418 4.89 26.36 -33.14
CA GLY A 418 5.20 27.51 -33.99
C GLY A 418 4.41 28.78 -33.63
N CYS A 419 3.86 28.87 -32.42
CA CYS A 419 3.02 30.01 -32.03
C CYS A 419 3.86 31.26 -31.76
N LYS A 420 3.50 32.38 -32.38
CA LYS A 420 4.20 33.68 -32.25
C LYS A 420 3.54 34.63 -31.26
N THR A 421 2.24 34.46 -31.01
CA THR A 421 1.44 35.36 -30.15
C THR A 421 0.64 34.58 -29.10
N MET A 422 0.32 35.25 -27.99
CA MET A 422 -0.56 34.74 -26.94
C MET A 422 -1.65 35.75 -26.61
N GLU A 423 -2.86 35.28 -26.38
CA GLU A 423 -4.01 36.05 -25.92
C GLU A 423 -4.16 35.88 -24.41
N LEU A 424 -4.44 36.99 -23.72
CA LEU A 424 -4.63 37.03 -22.27
C LEU A 424 -6.08 37.43 -21.96
N ASP A 425 -6.68 36.78 -20.96
CA ASP A 425 -7.96 37.17 -20.37
C ASP A 425 -7.82 38.42 -19.48
N ALA A 426 -8.94 38.96 -19.00
CA ALA A 426 -9.01 40.07 -18.04
C ALA A 426 -8.20 39.83 -16.75
N ASN A 427 -7.95 38.57 -16.40
CA ASN A 427 -7.14 38.16 -15.25
C ASN A 427 -5.66 37.86 -15.62
N TYR A 428 -5.16 38.36 -16.75
CA TYR A 428 -3.80 38.11 -17.27
C TYR A 428 -3.48 36.62 -17.49
N LYS A 429 -4.50 35.80 -17.73
CA LYS A 429 -4.37 34.36 -17.95
C LYS A 429 -4.33 34.06 -19.43
N VAL A 430 -3.41 33.21 -19.88
CA VAL A 430 -3.35 32.79 -21.28
C VAL A 430 -4.61 32.01 -21.65
N THR A 431 -5.35 32.50 -22.64
CA THR A 431 -6.57 31.85 -23.17
C THR A 431 -6.26 31.07 -24.42
N ASN A 432 -5.54 31.66 -25.37
CA ASN A 432 -5.15 31.05 -26.63
C ASN A 432 -3.73 31.43 -27.02
N TYR A 433 -3.08 30.54 -27.75
CA TYR A 433 -1.90 30.84 -28.54
C TYR A 433 -2.33 30.97 -30.00
N THR A 434 -1.89 32.03 -30.66
CA THR A 434 -2.26 32.34 -32.05
C THR A 434 -1.03 32.42 -32.93
N GLN A 435 -1.26 32.42 -34.24
CA GLN A 435 -0.19 32.37 -35.25
C GLN A 435 0.71 31.13 -35.10
N CYS A 436 0.10 29.97 -34.84
CA CYS A 436 0.79 28.69 -34.72
C CYS A 436 0.95 28.06 -36.10
N GLU A 437 2.15 28.15 -36.68
CA GLU A 437 2.40 27.67 -38.06
C GLU A 437 2.32 26.15 -38.20
N CYS A 438 2.57 25.40 -37.12
CA CYS A 438 2.65 23.94 -37.16
C CYS A 438 1.30 23.26 -36.87
N VAL A 439 0.27 24.06 -36.58
CA VAL A 439 -1.08 23.60 -36.30
C VAL A 439 -1.89 23.63 -37.60
N GLY A 440 -2.51 22.50 -37.96
CA GLY A 440 -3.41 22.42 -39.09
C GLY A 440 -4.72 23.20 -38.87
N GLY A 441 -5.30 23.73 -39.94
CA GLY A 441 -6.60 24.41 -39.88
C GLY A 441 -6.51 25.87 -39.43
N LEU A 442 -7.11 26.20 -38.28
CA LEU A 442 -7.32 27.57 -37.80
C LEU A 442 -6.07 28.20 -37.14
N LYS A 443 -4.94 27.48 -37.11
CA LYS A 443 -3.62 27.97 -36.64
C LYS A 443 -3.61 28.61 -35.25
N PHE A 444 -4.45 28.10 -34.36
CA PHE A 444 -4.44 28.46 -32.94
C PHE A 444 -4.29 27.20 -32.08
N ALA A 445 -3.78 27.38 -30.87
CA ALA A 445 -3.66 26.32 -29.88
C ALA A 445 -4.15 26.78 -28.51
N THR A 446 -4.87 25.92 -27.80
CA THR A 446 -5.35 26.20 -26.44
C THR A 446 -4.35 25.67 -25.41
N PRO A 447 -4.17 26.34 -24.25
CA PRO A 447 -3.30 25.86 -23.18
C PRO A 447 -3.81 24.54 -22.59
N GLY A 448 -2.88 23.62 -22.32
CA GLY A 448 -3.18 22.30 -21.76
C GLY A 448 -3.24 21.19 -22.81
N THR A 449 -3.47 19.97 -22.34
CA THR A 449 -3.54 18.77 -23.18
C THR A 449 -4.85 18.72 -23.97
N CYS A 450 -4.87 18.03 -25.12
CA CYS A 450 -6.10 17.85 -25.91
C CYS A 450 -7.21 17.03 -25.23
N GLY A 451 -6.92 16.45 -24.05
CA GLY A 451 -7.82 15.53 -23.37
C GLY A 451 -8.00 14.22 -24.12
N SER A 452 -8.85 13.34 -23.60
CA SER A 452 -9.11 12.04 -24.22
C SER A 452 -10.61 11.86 -24.47
N GLY A 453 -10.99 11.56 -25.72
CA GLY A 453 -12.39 11.36 -26.16
C GLY A 453 -13.07 10.11 -25.59
N CYS A 454 -12.47 9.46 -24.60
CA CYS A 454 -12.83 8.15 -24.04
C CYS A 454 -13.17 8.24 -22.54
N SER A 455 -13.55 9.42 -22.05
CA SER A 455 -14.02 9.64 -20.68
C SER A 455 -15.18 8.72 -20.29
N HIS A 456 -16.02 8.30 -21.23
CA HIS A 456 -17.12 7.35 -20.99
C HIS A 456 -16.64 5.97 -20.50
N LEU A 457 -15.42 5.54 -20.84
CA LEU A 457 -14.83 4.26 -20.41
C LEU A 457 -14.33 4.27 -18.96
N LEU A 458 -14.24 5.45 -18.34
CA LEU A 458 -13.78 5.59 -16.95
C LEU A 458 -14.75 4.96 -15.95
N HIS A 459 -16.05 5.17 -16.11
CA HIS A 459 -17.08 4.63 -15.22
C HIS A 459 -17.09 3.09 -15.19
N PRO A 460 -17.20 2.37 -16.34
CA PRO A 460 -17.16 0.92 -16.33
C PRO A 460 -15.82 0.38 -15.80
N PHE A 461 -14.70 1.06 -16.07
CA PHE A 461 -13.40 0.71 -15.49
C PHE A 461 -13.41 0.77 -13.96
N LEU A 462 -13.93 1.85 -13.38
CA LEU A 462 -13.97 2.03 -11.92
C LEU A 462 -14.92 1.04 -11.23
N VAL A 463 -16.07 0.75 -11.83
CA VAL A 463 -17.01 -0.25 -11.32
C VAL A 463 -16.36 -1.63 -11.31
N LEU A 464 -15.72 -2.03 -12.41
CA LEU A 464 -15.07 -3.33 -12.52
C LEU A 464 -13.83 -3.44 -11.60
N LEU A 465 -13.07 -2.36 -11.45
CA LEU A 465 -11.95 -2.28 -10.51
C LEU A 465 -12.45 -2.42 -9.06
N GLY A 466 -13.53 -1.74 -8.69
CA GLY A 466 -14.17 -1.85 -7.38
C GLY A 466 -14.70 -3.26 -7.10
N ALA A 467 -15.36 -3.89 -8.07
CA ALA A 467 -15.81 -5.28 -7.98
C ALA A 467 -14.64 -6.25 -7.78
N THR A 468 -13.56 -6.07 -8.55
CA THR A 468 -12.34 -6.89 -8.43
C THR A 468 -11.69 -6.72 -7.06
N ALA A 469 -11.61 -5.48 -6.54
CA ALA A 469 -11.10 -5.20 -5.21
C ALA A 469 -11.95 -5.87 -4.11
N PHE A 470 -13.28 -5.80 -4.21
CA PHE A 470 -14.21 -6.48 -3.30
C PHE A 470 -13.99 -8.01 -3.28
N ILE A 471 -13.93 -8.64 -4.46
CA ILE A 471 -13.74 -10.09 -4.58
C ILE A 471 -12.35 -10.52 -4.05
N ALA A 472 -11.30 -9.74 -4.34
CA ALA A 472 -9.97 -10.02 -3.83
C ALA A 472 -9.92 -9.93 -2.29
N ALA A 473 -10.45 -8.85 -1.73
CA ALA A 473 -10.45 -8.57 -0.29
C ALA A 473 -11.27 -9.59 0.52
N PHE A 474 -12.31 -10.16 -0.08
CA PHE A 474 -13.11 -11.23 0.51
C PHE A 474 -12.27 -12.45 0.96
N SER A 475 -11.16 -12.74 0.26
CA SER A 475 -10.27 -13.84 0.62
C SER A 475 -9.32 -13.55 1.80
N GLN A 476 -9.23 -12.29 2.25
CA GLN A 476 -8.25 -11.85 3.25
C GLN A 476 -8.52 -12.44 4.63
N THR A 477 -9.75 -12.32 5.16
CA THR A 477 -10.12 -12.85 6.48
C THR A 477 -10.07 -14.37 6.54
N PRO A 478 -10.63 -15.13 5.58
CA PRO A 478 -10.49 -16.59 5.57
C PRO A 478 -9.02 -17.05 5.56
N SER A 479 -8.15 -16.37 4.81
CA SER A 479 -6.72 -16.69 4.77
C SER A 479 -6.01 -16.44 6.11
N CYS A 480 -6.31 -15.31 6.77
CA CYS A 480 -5.80 -15.03 8.11
C CYS A 480 -6.25 -16.11 9.12
N MET A 481 -7.52 -16.53 9.05
CA MET A 481 -8.04 -17.61 9.90
C MET A 481 -7.37 -18.96 9.63
N MET A 482 -7.00 -19.27 8.38
CA MET A 482 -6.25 -20.50 8.07
C MET A 482 -4.88 -20.50 8.78
N ILE A 483 -4.19 -19.37 8.81
CA ILE A 483 -2.91 -19.23 9.52
C ILE A 483 -3.11 -19.45 11.02
N LEU A 484 -4.05 -18.74 11.65
CA LEU A 484 -4.28 -18.82 13.10
C LEU A 484 -4.75 -20.21 13.55
N ARG A 485 -5.47 -20.95 12.71
CA ARG A 485 -5.95 -22.31 13.01
C ARG A 485 -4.93 -23.42 12.74
N THR A 486 -3.85 -23.14 12.02
CA THR A 486 -2.81 -24.13 11.69
C THR A 486 -1.60 -24.05 12.61
N VAL A 487 -1.52 -23.02 13.44
CA VAL A 487 -0.40 -22.75 14.37
C VAL A 487 -0.89 -22.92 15.82
N ALA A 488 0.01 -23.35 16.72
CA ALA A 488 -0.27 -23.46 18.14
C ALA A 488 -0.61 -22.08 18.76
N THR A 489 -1.41 -22.07 19.83
CA THR A 489 -1.88 -20.83 20.48
C THR A 489 -0.76 -19.92 20.96
N GLU A 490 0.34 -20.51 21.41
CA GLU A 490 1.54 -19.83 21.91
C GLU A 490 2.28 -19.07 20.80
N ASP A 491 2.23 -19.62 19.58
CA ASP A 491 3.01 -19.20 18.42
C ASP A 491 2.23 -18.26 17.48
N LYS A 492 0.95 -17.96 17.76
CA LYS A 492 0.09 -17.14 16.87
C LYS A 492 0.67 -15.75 16.60
N SER A 493 1.06 -15.03 17.65
CA SER A 493 1.64 -13.68 17.53
C SER A 493 2.90 -13.71 16.68
N PHE A 494 3.73 -14.74 16.88
CA PHE A 494 4.96 -14.95 16.12
C PHE A 494 4.68 -15.27 14.66
N ALA A 495 3.73 -16.17 14.36
CA ALA A 495 3.34 -16.54 13.00
C ALA A 495 2.74 -15.36 12.21
N VAL A 496 1.93 -14.52 12.85
CA VAL A 496 1.44 -13.27 12.25
C VAL A 496 2.60 -12.30 12.03
N GLY A 497 3.53 -12.17 12.99
CA GLY A 497 4.75 -11.40 12.83
C GLY A 497 5.58 -11.80 11.60
N VAL A 498 5.84 -13.09 11.44
CA VAL A 498 6.55 -13.66 10.28
C VAL A 498 5.79 -13.42 8.97
N GLN A 499 4.46 -13.53 8.97
CA GLN A 499 3.63 -13.23 7.80
C GLN A 499 3.81 -11.76 7.36
N TYR A 500 3.69 -10.80 8.26
CA TYR A 500 3.86 -9.39 7.93
C TYR A 500 5.30 -9.04 7.55
N MET A 501 6.30 -9.69 8.15
CA MET A 501 7.70 -9.59 7.71
C MET A 501 7.84 -10.01 6.24
N LEU A 502 7.27 -11.15 5.86
CA LEU A 502 7.29 -11.64 4.48
C LEU A 502 6.54 -10.70 3.53
N PHE A 503 5.42 -10.09 3.96
CA PHE A 503 4.77 -9.04 3.17
C PHE A 503 5.71 -7.86 2.92
N ARG A 504 6.46 -7.41 3.93
CA ARG A 504 7.39 -6.29 3.75
C ARG A 504 8.48 -6.62 2.74
N VAL A 505 9.18 -7.75 2.94
CA VAL A 505 10.36 -8.12 2.15
C VAL A 505 9.99 -8.57 0.73
N LEU A 506 8.93 -9.37 0.57
CA LEU A 506 8.61 -10.00 -0.71
C LEU A 506 7.53 -9.26 -1.51
N ALA A 507 6.76 -8.37 -0.89
CA ALA A 507 5.68 -7.64 -1.56
C ALA A 507 5.86 -6.13 -1.53
N PHE A 508 5.89 -5.50 -0.36
CA PHE A 508 5.87 -4.03 -0.26
C PHE A 508 7.20 -3.36 -0.62
N MET A 509 8.34 -4.05 -0.47
CA MET A 509 9.64 -3.57 -0.94
C MET A 509 9.77 -3.70 -2.47
N PRO A 510 9.65 -4.91 -3.07
CA PRO A 510 9.85 -5.09 -4.50
C PRO A 510 8.65 -4.61 -5.34
N GLY A 511 7.43 -4.61 -4.80
CA GLY A 511 6.20 -4.29 -5.53
C GLY A 511 6.25 -2.93 -6.23
N PRO A 512 6.43 -1.80 -5.51
CA PRO A 512 6.52 -0.48 -6.14
C PRO A 512 7.70 -0.36 -7.12
N VAL A 513 8.81 -1.07 -6.88
CA VAL A 513 9.96 -1.08 -7.79
C VAL A 513 9.62 -1.81 -9.09
N LEU A 514 9.01 -2.99 -9.00
CA LEU A 514 8.56 -3.79 -10.14
C LEU A 514 7.54 -3.02 -10.98
N TYR A 515 6.49 -2.50 -10.34
CA TYR A 515 5.48 -1.70 -11.03
C TYR A 515 6.14 -0.47 -11.65
N GLY A 516 6.93 0.32 -10.90
CA GLY A 516 7.60 1.51 -11.41
C GLY A 516 8.50 1.23 -12.62
N SER A 517 9.26 0.13 -12.60
CA SER A 517 10.08 -0.32 -13.73
C SER A 517 9.22 -0.64 -14.95
N VAL A 518 8.12 -1.39 -14.77
CA VAL A 518 7.16 -1.71 -15.83
C VAL A 518 6.57 -0.43 -16.44
N ILE A 519 6.21 0.57 -15.62
CA ILE A 519 5.74 1.86 -16.11
C ILE A 519 6.82 2.56 -16.95
N ASP A 520 8.05 2.59 -16.47
CA ASP A 520 9.16 3.23 -17.16
C ASP A 520 9.45 2.60 -18.53
N THR A 521 9.21 1.29 -18.71
CA THR A 521 9.34 0.60 -20.02
C THR A 521 8.33 1.04 -21.07
N THR A 522 7.30 1.78 -20.68
CA THR A 522 6.22 2.27 -21.56
C THR A 522 6.40 3.75 -21.93
N CYS A 523 7.48 4.37 -21.44
CA CYS A 523 7.80 5.75 -21.71
C CYS A 523 8.21 5.95 -23.17
N ILE A 524 7.55 6.88 -23.86
CA ILE A 524 7.91 7.29 -25.22
C ILE A 524 8.83 8.52 -25.19
N LEU A 525 8.55 9.49 -24.32
CA LEU A 525 9.35 10.71 -24.20
C LEU A 525 9.81 10.95 -22.76
N TRP A 526 11.13 10.89 -22.56
CA TRP A 526 11.77 11.25 -21.29
C TRP A 526 11.98 12.76 -21.19
N GLY A 527 11.65 13.37 -20.05
CA GLY A 527 12.11 14.73 -19.78
C GLY A 527 13.62 14.74 -19.54
N LYS A 528 14.34 15.73 -20.05
CA LYS A 528 15.77 15.95 -19.76
C LYS A 528 15.94 17.21 -18.91
N LYS A 529 16.89 17.18 -17.96
CA LYS A 529 17.35 18.36 -17.21
C LYS A 529 18.83 18.14 -16.90
N CYS A 530 19.70 19.10 -17.25
CA CYS A 530 21.16 18.98 -17.07
C CYS A 530 21.75 17.70 -17.68
N GLY A 531 21.31 17.31 -18.90
CA GLY A 531 21.78 16.09 -19.58
C GLY A 531 21.35 14.76 -18.94
N LYS A 532 20.61 14.76 -17.83
CA LYS A 532 20.09 13.56 -17.17
C LYS A 532 18.60 13.36 -17.47
N HIS A 533 18.19 12.10 -17.65
CA HIS A 533 16.78 11.76 -17.78
C HIS A 533 16.05 12.03 -16.46
N THR A 534 14.85 12.59 -16.56
CA THR A 534 13.95 12.93 -15.44
C THR A 534 12.70 12.06 -15.48
N SER A 535 11.54 12.58 -15.07
CA SER A 535 10.27 11.87 -15.20
C SER A 535 9.87 11.74 -16.66
N CYS A 536 9.21 10.64 -16.99
CA CYS A 536 8.63 10.46 -18.31
C CYS A 536 7.46 11.43 -18.51
N ARG A 537 7.41 12.07 -19.68
CA ARG A 537 6.39 13.05 -20.08
C ARG A 537 5.22 12.38 -20.80
N TYR A 538 5.52 11.52 -21.79
CA TYR A 538 4.53 10.79 -22.58
C TYR A 538 4.73 9.28 -22.50
N TYR A 539 3.62 8.55 -22.33
CA TYR A 539 3.57 7.10 -22.22
C TYR A 539 2.76 6.50 -23.37
N ASN A 540 3.13 5.31 -23.83
CA ASN A 540 2.30 4.51 -24.72
C ASN A 540 1.18 3.89 -23.89
N LEU A 541 -0.04 4.40 -24.03
CA LEU A 541 -1.17 4.05 -23.15
C LEU A 541 -1.61 2.59 -23.32
N ASP A 542 -1.48 2.01 -24.50
CA ASP A 542 -1.86 0.62 -24.75
C ASP A 542 -0.89 -0.36 -24.07
N SER A 543 0.42 -0.14 -24.25
CA SER A 543 1.46 -0.91 -23.56
C SER A 543 1.42 -0.66 -22.05
N PHE A 544 1.12 0.58 -21.63
CA PHE A 544 1.00 0.95 -20.23
C PHE A 544 -0.14 0.20 -19.54
N ARG A 545 -1.34 0.17 -20.14
CA ARG A 545 -2.49 -0.62 -19.67
C ARG A 545 -2.17 -2.11 -19.59
N GLN A 546 -1.69 -2.70 -20.68
CA GLN A 546 -1.43 -4.13 -20.75
C GLN A 546 -0.36 -4.59 -19.77
N ARG A 547 0.74 -3.85 -19.62
CA ARG A 547 1.83 -4.26 -18.72
C ARG A 547 1.50 -3.98 -17.25
N PHE A 548 0.89 -2.83 -16.94
CA PHE A 548 0.52 -2.46 -15.58
C PHE A 548 -0.56 -3.39 -14.99
N LEU A 549 -1.68 -3.55 -15.70
CA LEU A 549 -2.76 -4.43 -15.26
C LEU A 549 -2.44 -5.92 -15.51
N GLY A 550 -1.58 -6.23 -16.49
CA GLY A 550 -1.07 -7.58 -16.71
C GLY A 550 -0.25 -8.07 -15.52
N LEU A 551 0.58 -7.21 -14.92
CA LEU A 551 1.31 -7.53 -13.69
C LEU A 551 0.35 -7.81 -12.52
N MET A 552 -0.78 -7.09 -12.45
CA MET A 552 -1.85 -7.40 -11.49
C MET A 552 -2.40 -8.82 -11.70
N VAL A 553 -2.70 -9.21 -12.93
CA VAL A 553 -3.18 -10.56 -13.28
C VAL A 553 -2.15 -11.63 -12.91
N VAL A 554 -0.85 -11.39 -13.16
CA VAL A 554 0.23 -12.32 -12.80
C VAL A 554 0.25 -12.61 -11.29
N PHE A 555 0.13 -11.58 -10.44
CA PHE A 555 0.06 -11.78 -8.99
C PHE A 555 -1.21 -12.53 -8.56
N VAL A 556 -2.36 -12.26 -9.18
CA VAL A 556 -3.60 -13.01 -8.92
C VAL A 556 -3.43 -14.50 -9.27
N CYS A 557 -2.81 -14.81 -10.41
CA CYS A 557 -2.47 -16.18 -10.81
C CYS A 557 -1.49 -16.85 -9.83
N GLY A 558 -0.47 -16.13 -9.35
CA GLY A 558 0.46 -16.63 -8.33
C GLY A 558 -0.26 -16.97 -7.02
N GLY A 559 -1.18 -16.12 -6.57
CA GLY A 559 -2.04 -16.37 -5.41
C GLY A 559 -2.95 -17.58 -5.60
N LEU A 560 -3.57 -17.71 -6.78
CA LEU A 560 -4.42 -18.85 -7.14
C LEU A 560 -3.65 -20.17 -7.08
N LEU A 561 -2.46 -20.23 -7.67
CA LEU A 561 -1.60 -21.42 -7.66
C LEU A 561 -1.28 -21.84 -6.22
N CYS A 562 -0.94 -20.89 -5.35
CA CYS A 562 -0.66 -21.17 -3.94
C CYS A 562 -1.88 -21.73 -3.19
N PHE A 563 -3.08 -21.19 -3.42
CA PHE A 563 -4.31 -21.72 -2.81
C PHE A 563 -4.68 -23.11 -3.36
N LEU A 564 -4.50 -23.37 -4.66
CA LEU A 564 -4.71 -24.69 -5.25
C LEU A 564 -3.76 -25.73 -4.65
N LEU A 565 -2.47 -25.40 -4.54
CA LEU A 565 -1.49 -26.26 -3.87
C LEU A 565 -1.85 -26.50 -2.40
N THR A 566 -2.39 -25.48 -1.71
CA THR A 566 -2.88 -25.64 -0.33
C THR A 566 -4.00 -26.67 -0.24
N ILE A 567 -4.96 -26.67 -1.17
CA ILE A 567 -6.02 -27.69 -1.24
C ILE A 567 -5.43 -29.08 -1.45
N VAL A 568 -4.45 -29.22 -2.36
CA VAL A 568 -3.79 -30.52 -2.63
C VAL A 568 -3.09 -31.05 -1.37
N VAL A 569 -2.34 -30.21 -0.65
CA VAL A 569 -1.65 -30.59 0.58
C VAL A 569 -2.65 -30.98 1.67
N LEU A 570 -3.75 -30.23 1.83
CA LEU A 570 -4.81 -30.54 2.79
C LEU A 570 -5.48 -31.88 2.49
N ARG A 571 -5.77 -32.17 1.21
CA ARG A 571 -6.36 -33.46 0.80
C ARG A 571 -5.42 -34.63 1.06
N ARG A 572 -4.12 -34.49 0.75
CA ARG A 572 -3.12 -35.54 1.01
C ARG A 572 -3.00 -35.87 2.50
N ARG A 573 -3.02 -34.86 3.38
CA ARG A 573 -2.98 -35.07 4.83
C ARG A 573 -4.23 -35.78 5.36
N ALA A 574 -5.42 -35.41 4.87
CA ALA A 574 -6.65 -36.10 5.23
C ALA A 574 -6.59 -37.59 4.84
N GLY A 575 -6.15 -37.90 3.62
CA GLY A 575 -6.01 -39.29 3.16
C GLY A 575 -4.98 -40.11 3.96
N GLN A 576 -3.88 -39.49 4.43
CA GLN A 576 -2.90 -40.16 5.29
C GLN A 576 -3.45 -40.46 6.69
N GLN A 577 -4.28 -39.56 7.25
CA GLN A 577 -4.96 -39.81 8.53
C GLN A 577 -5.97 -40.94 8.43
N ASP A 578 -6.76 -40.98 7.34
CA ASP A 578 -7.73 -42.06 7.10
C ASP A 578 -7.02 -43.42 6.91
N GLN A 579 -5.86 -43.44 6.24
CA GLN A 579 -5.04 -44.66 6.09
C GLN A 579 -4.41 -45.13 7.42
N GLN A 580 -3.96 -44.22 8.29
CA GLN A 580 -3.46 -44.59 9.62
C GLN A 580 -4.57 -45.11 10.55
N LEU A 581 -5.80 -44.58 10.43
CA LEU A 581 -6.96 -45.09 11.15
C LEU A 581 -7.41 -46.47 10.61
N GLY A 582 -7.38 -46.67 9.30
CA GLY A 582 -7.69 -47.96 8.66
C GLY A 582 -6.64 -49.05 8.91
N SER A 583 -5.36 -48.69 9.02
CA SER A 583 -4.28 -49.64 9.32
C SER A 583 -4.30 -50.11 10.78
N LYS A 584 -4.77 -49.28 11.72
CA LYS A 584 -4.98 -49.67 13.13
C LYS A 584 -6.28 -50.45 13.38
N GLY A 585 -7.23 -50.46 12.44
CA GLY A 585 -8.45 -51.26 12.53
C GLY A 585 -8.33 -52.71 12.04
N GLY A 586 -7.13 -53.12 11.58
CA GLY A 586 -6.90 -54.42 10.95
C GLY A 586 -6.36 -55.54 11.85
N TYR A 587 -6.10 -55.28 13.14
CA TYR A 587 -5.62 -56.30 14.08
C TYR A 587 -6.31 -56.17 15.43
N GLU A 588 -7.53 -56.71 15.51
CA GLU A 588 -8.08 -57.38 16.71
C GLU A 588 -9.53 -57.76 16.42
N LEU A 589 -9.75 -59.03 16.07
CA LEU A 589 -11.06 -59.68 16.19
C LEU A 589 -10.91 -61.20 16.11
N VAL A 590 -10.04 -61.79 16.94
CA VAL A 590 -10.22 -63.18 17.42
C VAL A 590 -9.67 -63.29 18.84
N ASN A 591 -10.54 -63.73 19.75
CA ASN A 591 -10.32 -64.14 21.13
C ASN A 591 -10.25 -63.07 22.23
N GLU A 592 -11.43 -62.55 22.60
CA GLU A 592 -11.79 -62.46 24.02
C GLU A 592 -13.28 -62.83 24.23
N LYS A 593 -13.53 -64.14 24.28
CA LYS A 593 -14.76 -64.72 24.84
C LYS A 593 -14.38 -65.69 25.96
N LYS A 594 -13.88 -65.15 27.08
CA LYS A 594 -13.95 -65.76 28.44
C LYS A 594 -13.20 -64.91 29.47
N LYS A 595 -13.89 -63.94 30.07
CA LYS A 595 -13.77 -63.57 31.50
C LYS A 595 -14.74 -62.43 31.82
N THR A 596 -16.00 -62.78 32.01
CA THR A 596 -16.97 -61.90 32.67
C THR A 596 -17.64 -62.71 33.77
N GLU A 597 -16.85 -63.05 34.77
CA GLU A 597 -17.24 -63.55 36.08
C GLU A 597 -15.97 -63.49 36.94
N ASN A 598 -16.04 -62.87 38.12
CA ASN A 598 -14.98 -62.67 39.14
C ASN A 598 -14.28 -61.30 39.26
N VAL A 599 -15.01 -60.18 39.19
CA VAL A 599 -14.55 -58.91 39.83
C VAL A 599 -15.65 -58.20 40.64
N SER A 600 -16.81 -58.83 40.90
CA SER A 600 -17.87 -58.24 41.74
C SER A 600 -17.82 -58.62 43.23
N SER A 601 -16.76 -59.30 43.71
CA SER A 601 -16.70 -59.82 45.09
C SER A 601 -15.49 -59.38 45.92
N LYS A 602 -14.78 -58.30 45.55
CA LYS A 602 -13.62 -57.82 46.34
C LYS A 602 -13.70 -56.39 46.88
N GLU A 603 -14.86 -55.73 46.81
CA GLU A 603 -15.04 -54.36 47.31
C GLU A 603 -16.09 -54.26 48.45
N LYS A 604 -16.30 -55.34 49.21
CA LYS A 604 -17.16 -55.34 50.40
C LYS A 604 -16.53 -55.87 51.69
N GLU A 605 -15.22 -56.04 51.73
CA GLU A 605 -14.56 -56.69 52.88
C GLU A 605 -13.35 -55.90 53.42
N ILE A 606 -13.41 -54.55 53.49
CA ILE A 606 -12.42 -53.74 54.24
C ILE A 606 -13.07 -52.56 55.00
N MET A 607 -14.34 -52.65 55.40
CA MET A 607 -14.90 -51.72 56.41
C MET A 607 -15.88 -52.46 57.33
N GLY A 608 -15.37 -52.93 58.47
CA GLY A 608 -16.22 -53.53 59.50
C GLY A 608 -15.50 -54.30 60.62
N ILE A 609 -14.52 -53.71 61.30
CA ILE A 609 -14.11 -54.16 62.66
C ILE A 609 -13.85 -52.92 63.53
N LYS A 610 -14.89 -52.48 64.24
CA LYS A 610 -14.84 -51.72 65.50
C LYS A 610 -16.25 -51.61 66.08
N THR A 611 -16.72 -52.66 66.74
CA THR A 611 -17.30 -52.66 68.11
C THR A 611 -17.62 -54.09 68.50
#